data_AF-A0A7X9MQV9-F1
#
_entry.id   AF-A0A7X9MQV9-F1
#
_cell.length_a   1.000
_cell.length_b   1.000
_cell.length_c   1.000
_cell.angle_alpha   90.00
_cell.angle_beta   90.00
_cell.angle_gamma   90.00
#
_symmetry.space_group_name_H-M   'P 1'
#
loop_
_entity.id
_entity.type
_entity.pdbx_description
1 polymer ?
#
loop_
_entity_poly.entity_id
_entity_poly.type
_entity_poly.pdbx_seq_one_letter_code
_entity_poly.pdbx_strand_id
1 'polypeptide(L)'
;MPENTKFTQPFHIDFTENNYPVLIEPRIFVPTEEAYEVPIPQLIQEMRVTEPDLALKWDLQIRKIIQTLFIENYSIIAVRKTNEPVNYYQFIKKMK
;
A
#
# COMPACT_ATOMS: atom_id res chain seq x y z
N MET A 1 4.17 0.50 21.18
CA MET A 1 3.14 0.85 20.18
C MET A 1 1.81 0.96 20.92
N PRO A 2 0.90 1.88 20.58
CA PRO A 2 -0.41 1.90 21.20
C PRO A 2 -1.12 0.58 20.83
N GLU A 3 -1.50 -0.21 21.82
CA GLU A 3 -2.02 -1.57 21.61
C GLU A 3 -3.39 -1.61 20.89
N ASN A 4 -3.97 -0.46 20.54
CA ASN A 4 -5.31 -0.31 19.95
C ASN A 4 -5.37 0.60 18.69
N THR A 5 -4.25 0.83 17.99
CA THR A 5 -4.31 1.62 16.74
C THR A 5 -5.10 0.87 15.67
N LYS A 6 -6.24 1.45 15.25
CA LYS A 6 -7.03 0.93 14.12
C LYS A 6 -6.47 1.47 12.81
N PHE A 7 -6.04 0.57 11.92
CA PHE A 7 -5.54 0.94 10.61
C PHE A 7 -6.65 0.91 9.57
N THR A 8 -6.77 1.98 8.80
CA THR A 8 -7.73 2.07 7.70
C THR A 8 -7.10 1.52 6.41
N GLN A 9 -7.87 0.76 5.64
CA GLN A 9 -7.47 0.17 4.35
C GLN A 9 -8.36 0.73 3.22
N PRO A 10 -8.12 1.96 2.75
CA PRO A 10 -8.95 2.58 1.71
C PRO A 10 -8.60 2.09 0.28
N PHE A 11 -7.62 1.20 0.14
CA PHE A 11 -7.07 0.77 -1.15
C PHE A 11 -7.69 -0.55 -1.59
N HIS A 12 -8.28 -0.56 -2.78
CA HIS A 12 -8.91 -1.75 -3.34
C HIS A 12 -7.93 -2.54 -4.20
N ILE A 13 -7.82 -3.85 -3.92
CA ILE A 13 -7.01 -4.80 -4.68
C ILE A 13 -7.93 -5.71 -5.47
N ASP A 14 -7.67 -5.80 -6.77
CA ASP A 14 -8.27 -6.75 -7.70
C ASP A 14 -7.19 -7.73 -8.19
N PHE A 15 -7.54 -8.66 -9.07
CA PHE A 15 -6.65 -9.72 -9.55
C PHE A 15 -6.67 -9.85 -11.06
N THR A 16 -5.49 -10.09 -11.63
CA THR A 16 -5.39 -10.53 -13.03
C THR A 16 -5.80 -12.00 -13.17
N GLU A 17 -5.98 -12.46 -14.41
CA GLU A 17 -6.21 -13.88 -14.71
C GLU A 17 -5.08 -14.79 -14.20
N ASN A 18 -3.84 -14.27 -14.14
CA ASN A 18 -2.66 -14.94 -13.61
C ASN A 18 -2.53 -14.81 -12.08
N ASN A 19 -3.59 -14.36 -11.39
CA ASN A 19 -3.65 -14.19 -9.94
C ASN A 19 -2.63 -13.18 -9.35
N TYR A 20 -2.15 -12.24 -10.16
CA TYR A 20 -1.35 -11.12 -9.66
C TYR A 20 -2.24 -10.01 -9.11
N PRO A 21 -1.90 -9.42 -7.95
CA PRO A 21 -2.69 -8.34 -7.39
C PRO A 21 -2.57 -7.09 -8.26
N VAL A 22 -3.66 -6.35 -8.39
CA VAL A 22 -3.75 -5.07 -9.09
C VAL A 22 -4.31 -4.03 -8.12
N LEU A 23 -3.58 -2.95 -7.90
CA LEU A 23 -4.10 -1.82 -7.15
C LEU A 23 -5.02 -0.99 -8.07
N ILE A 24 -6.31 -0.97 -7.73
CA ILE A 24 -7.27 -0.11 -8.42
C ILE A 24 -7.01 1.31 -7.96
N GLU A 25 -6.57 2.17 -8.90
CA GLU A 25 -6.09 3.50 -8.55
C GLU A 25 -7.22 4.34 -7.93
N PRO A 26 -7.05 4.86 -6.71
CA PRO A 26 -7.98 5.86 -6.19
C PRO A 26 -7.80 7.15 -7.00
N ARG A 27 -8.89 7.70 -7.56
CA ARG A 27 -8.83 8.94 -8.38
C ARG A 27 -8.11 10.06 -7.64
N ILE A 28 -8.33 10.19 -6.33
CA ILE A 28 -7.64 11.12 -5.41
C ILE A 28 -7.54 10.43 -4.05
N PHE A 29 -6.36 10.43 -3.43
CA PHE A 29 -6.16 9.99 -2.05
C PHE A 29 -5.77 11.19 -1.17
N VAL A 30 -6.62 11.53 -0.21
CA VAL A 30 -6.36 12.56 0.81
C VAL A 30 -6.44 11.87 2.18
N PRO A 31 -5.33 11.78 2.94
CA PRO A 31 -5.32 11.05 4.20
C PRO A 31 -5.98 11.85 5.34
N THR A 32 -7.11 11.36 5.84
CA THR A 32 -7.92 11.93 6.93
C THR A 32 -7.79 11.18 8.26
N GLU A 33 -7.40 9.91 8.23
CA GLU A 33 -7.35 9.02 9.38
C GLU A 33 -5.98 9.00 10.04
N GLU A 34 -5.92 8.66 11.33
CA GLU A 34 -4.65 8.65 12.09
C GLU A 34 -3.69 7.52 11.68
N ALA A 35 -4.19 6.45 11.06
CA ALA A 35 -3.39 5.31 10.65
C ALA A 35 -3.91 4.62 9.38
N TYR A 36 -2.98 4.21 8.52
CA TYR A 36 -3.27 3.59 7.22
C TYR A 36 -2.47 2.32 7.01
N GLU A 37 -3.07 1.36 6.33
CA GLU A 37 -2.38 0.22 5.74
C GLU A 37 -2.33 0.35 4.23
N VAL A 38 -1.12 0.42 3.68
CA VAL A 38 -0.86 0.53 2.25
C VAL A 38 -0.42 -0.84 1.72
N PRO A 39 -1.15 -1.45 0.76
CA PRO A 39 -0.81 -2.76 0.24
C PRO A 39 0.46 -2.72 -0.60
N ILE A 40 1.24 -3.80 -0.57
CA ILE A 40 2.41 -4.03 -1.43
C ILE A 40 2.42 -5.48 -1.94
N PRO A 41 2.66 -5.75 -3.24
CA PRO A 41 2.67 -7.11 -3.75
C PRO A 41 3.78 -7.94 -3.11
N GLN A 42 3.47 -9.16 -2.68
CA GLN A 42 4.48 -10.06 -2.11
C GLN A 42 5.54 -10.46 -3.14
N LEU A 43 5.11 -10.65 -4.39
CA LEU A 43 5.92 -11.18 -5.49
C LEU A 43 6.35 -10.10 -6.49
N ILE A 44 6.54 -8.84 -6.04
CA ILE A 44 6.86 -7.73 -6.94
C ILE A 44 8.13 -7.97 -7.78
N GLN A 45 9.10 -8.73 -7.27
CA GLN A 45 10.32 -9.07 -8.01
C GLN A 45 10.03 -10.04 -9.18
N GLU A 46 9.16 -11.01 -8.97
CA GLU A 46 8.72 -11.93 -10.03
C GLU A 46 7.87 -11.20 -11.06
N MET A 47 6.94 -10.36 -10.61
CA MET A 47 6.11 -9.51 -11.48
C MET A 47 6.95 -8.64 -12.42
N ARG A 48 8.13 -8.16 -11.99
CA ARG A 48 9.04 -7.39 -12.86
C ARG A 48 9.55 -8.18 -14.06
N VAL A 49 9.55 -9.51 -13.98
CA VAL A 49 9.95 -10.42 -15.06
C VAL A 49 8.75 -10.90 -15.86
N THR A 50 7.67 -11.29 -15.18
CA THR A 50 6.50 -11.94 -15.80
C THR A 50 5.49 -10.94 -16.36
N GLU A 51 5.27 -9.82 -15.68
CA GLU A 51 4.24 -8.82 -15.96
C GLU A 51 4.84 -7.40 -15.76
N PRO A 52 5.86 -7.00 -16.54
CA PRO A 52 6.68 -5.82 -16.27
C PRO A 52 5.86 -4.52 -16.23
N ASP A 53 4.83 -4.39 -17.08
CA ASP A 53 3.94 -3.23 -17.11
C ASP A 53 3.10 -3.13 -15.82
N LEU A 54 2.65 -4.27 -15.29
CA LEU A 54 1.92 -4.31 -14.02
C LEU A 54 2.85 -3.95 -12.85
N ALA A 55 4.09 -4.45 -12.85
CA ALA A 55 5.08 -4.09 -11.83
C ALA A 55 5.41 -2.60 -11.85
N LEU A 56 5.59 -2.00 -13.04
CA LEU A 56 5.79 -0.56 -13.20
C LEU A 56 4.59 0.24 -12.70
N LYS A 57 3.38 -0.20 -13.03
CA LYS A 57 2.14 0.44 -12.55
C LYS A 57 2.08 0.45 -11.02
N TRP A 58 2.41 -0.68 -10.38
CA TRP A 58 2.52 -0.77 -8.92
C TRP A 58 3.55 0.21 -8.35
N ASP A 59 4.76 0.25 -8.91
CA ASP A 59 5.82 1.16 -8.46
C ASP A 59 5.35 2.63 -8.50
N LEU A 60 4.65 3.04 -9.56
CA LEU A 60 4.14 4.40 -9.72
C LEU A 60 3.01 4.71 -8.72
N GLN A 61 2.03 3.81 -8.58
CA GLN A 61 0.89 4.01 -7.69
C GLN A 61 1.32 4.03 -6.21
N ILE A 62 2.21 3.11 -5.81
CA ILE A 62 2.72 3.06 -4.44
C ILE A 62 3.61 4.25 -4.14
N ARG A 63 4.47 4.66 -5.07
CA ARG A 63 5.25 5.88 -4.92
C ARG A 63 4.35 7.08 -4.65
N LYS A 64 3.28 7.26 -5.42
CA LYS A 64 2.31 8.36 -5.24
C LYS A 64 1.67 8.31 -3.84
N ILE A 65 1.15 7.17 -3.42
CA ILE A 65 0.49 7.01 -2.10
C ILE A 65 1.46 7.29 -0.95
N ILE A 66 2.65 6.68 -1.00
CA ILE A 66 3.66 6.82 0.06
C ILE A 66 4.16 8.27 0.14
N GLN A 67 4.39 8.93 -1.01
CA GLN A 67 4.77 10.34 -1.04
C GLN A 67 3.68 11.22 -0.43
N THR A 68 2.41 11.01 -0.77
CA THR A 68 1.29 11.73 -0.15
C THR A 68 1.29 11.57 1.37
N LEU A 69 1.44 10.34 1.87
CA LEU A 69 1.51 10.10 3.32
C LEU A 69 2.70 10.80 3.97
N PHE A 70 3.88 10.78 3.36
CA PHE A 70 5.04 11.48 3.94
C PHE A 70 4.89 12.99 3.95
N ILE A 71 4.33 13.59 2.89
CA ILE A 71 4.03 15.03 2.83
C ILE A 71 3.05 15.42 3.95
N GLU A 72 2.06 14.59 4.22
CA GLU A 72 1.06 14.78 5.28
C GLU A 72 1.56 14.35 6.68
N ASN A 73 2.88 14.22 6.85
CA ASN A 73 3.56 13.94 8.12
C ASN A 73 3.25 12.56 8.74
N TYR A 74 2.98 11.55 7.91
CA TYR A 74 2.88 10.16 8.37
C TYR A 74 4.26 9.49 8.38
N SER A 75 4.37 8.34 9.06
CA SER A 75 5.54 7.48 8.95
C SER A 75 5.23 6.01 9.04
N ILE A 76 6.05 5.23 8.33
CA ILE A 76 6.01 3.78 8.37
C ILE A 76 6.54 3.31 9.72
N ILE A 77 5.80 2.44 10.39
CA ILE A 77 6.17 1.89 11.69
C ILE A 77 6.34 0.37 11.68
N ALA A 78 5.74 -0.31 10.71
CA ALA A 78 5.80 -1.76 10.61
C ALA A 78 5.36 -2.25 9.22
N VAL A 79 5.56 -3.55 9.00
CA VAL A 79 5.01 -4.29 7.87
C VAL A 79 4.16 -5.42 8.42
N ARG A 80 2.86 -5.44 8.10
CA ARG A 80 1.98 -6.57 8.39
C ARG A 80 2.07 -7.58 7.24
N LYS A 81 2.64 -8.75 7.54
CA LYS A 81 2.65 -9.87 6.61
C LYS A 81 1.28 -10.55 6.58
N THR A 82 0.88 -11.07 5.43
CA THR A 82 -0.39 -11.80 5.27
C THR A 82 -0.18 -13.10 4.51
N ASN A 83 -1.22 -13.93 4.46
CA ASN A 83 -1.30 -15.09 3.57
C ASN A 83 -1.95 -14.74 2.21
N GLU A 84 -2.30 -13.48 2.01
CA GLU A 84 -2.85 -12.93 0.76
C GLU A 84 -1.70 -12.51 -0.17
N PRO A 85 -1.94 -12.32 -1.47
CA PRO A 85 -0.91 -11.87 -2.43
C PRO A 85 -0.32 -10.48 -2.17
N VAL A 86 -0.76 -9.77 -1.14
CA VAL A 86 -0.21 -8.48 -0.70
C VAL A 86 0.16 -8.47 0.79
N ASN A 87 1.25 -7.80 1.14
CA ASN A 87 1.56 -7.37 2.51
C ASN A 87 1.10 -5.91 2.70
N TYR A 88 1.14 -5.41 3.94
CA TYR A 88 0.74 -4.03 4.22
C TYR A 88 1.82 -3.25 4.97
N TYR A 89 2.21 -2.10 4.44
CA TYR A 89 2.95 -1.10 5.21
C TYR A 89 2.00 -0.35 6.12
N GLN A 90 2.34 -0.31 7.41
CA GLN A 90 1.58 0.38 8.44
C GLN A 90 2.13 1.79 8.64
N PHE A 91 1.30 2.78 8.35
CA PHE A 91 1.59 4.21 8.53
C PHE A 91 0.78 4.77 9.70
N ILE A 92 1.41 5.66 10.48
CA ILE A 92 0.73 6.47 11.50
C ILE A 92 1.04 7.95 11.27
N LYS A 93 0.07 8.81 11.58
CA LYS A 93 0.28 10.25 11.59
C LYS A 93 1.20 10.61 12.74
N LYS A 94 2.25 11.38 12.48
CA LYS A 94 3.06 11.93 13.56
C LYS A 94 2.28 13.08 14.20
N MET A 95 2.02 12.96 15.50
CA MET A 95 1.61 14.10 16.29
C MET A 95 2.75 15.14 16.26
N LYS A 96 2.38 16.41 16.05
CA LYS A 96 3.31 17.54 16.14
C LYS A 96 3.74 17.77 17.58
#